data_AF-A0A537WJ47-F1
#
_entry.id   AF-A0A537WJ47-F1
#
_cell.length_a   1.000
_cell.length_b   1.000
_cell.length_c   1.000
_cell.angle_alpha   90.00
_cell.angle_beta   90.00
_cell.angle_gamma   90.00
#
_symmetry.space_group_name_H-M   'P 1'
#
loop_
_entity.id
_entity.type
_entity.pdbx_description
1 polymer ?
#
loop_
_entity_poly.entity_id
_entity_poly.type
_entity_poly.pdbx_seq_one_letter_code
_entity_poly.pdbx_strand_id
1 'polypeptide(L)'
;MRRLPAVLVLFALAMPGSVPRPAELSITGASPADLRVLIVDTWDRFVEAFPARRGCLAPVTVQGAWSLDGRGSYDPVRRLVTVRIPGTAPNLRASLVHEFAHHMEFTCPEQRDVRVPFLAAQGLPLSATWFEGRSWETTPSEQFAEAIVQVVLGRPAHQAVLIHPRSVELLRAWGRGDVRHGS
;
A
#
# COMPACT_ATOMS: atom_id res chain seq x y z
N MET A 1 -62.23 11.52 -36.07
CA MET A 1 -61.66 11.13 -34.76
C MET A 1 -60.26 10.57 -35.00
N ARG A 2 -59.20 11.33 -34.73
CA ARG A 2 -57.79 10.90 -34.86
C ARG A 2 -57.29 10.45 -33.49
N ARG A 3 -56.87 9.20 -33.34
CA ARG A 3 -56.21 8.69 -32.14
C ARG A 3 -54.70 8.95 -32.27
N LEU A 4 -54.12 9.71 -31.34
CA LEU A 4 -52.67 9.90 -31.19
C LEU A 4 -52.09 8.68 -30.45
N PRO A 5 -50.95 8.10 -30.90
CA PRO A 5 -50.25 7.09 -30.12
C PRO A 5 -49.47 7.75 -28.98
N ALA A 6 -49.67 7.26 -27.76
CA ALA A 6 -48.88 7.64 -26.59
C ALA A 6 -47.45 7.08 -26.74
N VAL A 7 -46.47 7.98 -26.81
CA VAL A 7 -45.05 7.62 -26.73
C VAL A 7 -44.70 7.43 -25.27
N LEU A 8 -44.51 6.17 -24.87
CA LEU A 8 -44.02 5.80 -23.55
C LEU A 8 -42.50 5.97 -23.54
N VAL A 9 -42.00 7.06 -22.94
CA VAL A 9 -40.55 7.26 -22.72
C VAL A 9 -40.17 6.51 -21.44
N LEU A 10 -39.51 5.35 -21.58
CA LEU A 10 -38.84 4.70 -20.46
C LEU A 10 -37.53 5.45 -20.16
N PHE A 11 -37.48 6.16 -19.05
CA PHE A 11 -36.22 6.59 -18.44
C PHE A 11 -35.59 5.38 -17.73
N ALA A 12 -34.62 4.74 -18.37
CA ALA A 12 -33.73 3.81 -17.69
C ALA A 12 -32.85 4.61 -16.72
N LEU A 13 -33.16 4.55 -15.43
CA LEU A 13 -32.27 4.98 -14.35
C LEU A 13 -31.04 4.07 -14.35
N ALA A 14 -30.01 4.46 -15.10
CA ALA A 14 -28.68 3.90 -14.92
C ALA A 14 -28.22 4.31 -13.51
N MET A 15 -28.21 3.37 -12.57
CA MET A 15 -27.57 3.54 -11.28
C MET A 15 -26.09 3.87 -11.56
N PRO A 16 -25.58 5.05 -11.21
CA PRO A 16 -24.16 5.34 -11.38
C PRO A 16 -23.40 4.35 -10.50
N GLY A 17 -22.68 3.41 -11.12
CA GLY A 17 -21.70 2.60 -10.41
C GLY A 17 -20.74 3.56 -9.72
N SER A 18 -20.67 3.50 -8.40
CA SER A 18 -19.77 4.35 -7.61
C SER A 18 -18.34 4.10 -8.08
N VAL A 19 -17.75 5.11 -8.74
CA VAL A 19 -16.32 5.08 -9.08
C VAL A 19 -15.56 4.92 -7.76
N PRO A 20 -14.74 3.87 -7.58
CA PRO A 20 -14.03 3.66 -6.33
C PRO A 20 -13.14 4.87 -6.00
N ARG A 21 -13.14 5.28 -4.75
CA ARG A 21 -12.32 6.44 -4.33
C ARG A 21 -10.87 6.00 -4.15
N PRO A 22 -9.89 6.83 -4.53
CA PRO A 22 -8.50 6.57 -4.19
C PRO A 22 -8.33 6.41 -2.68
N ALA A 23 -7.41 5.54 -2.30
CA ALA A 23 -7.06 5.19 -0.94
C ALA A 23 -8.24 4.69 -0.06
N GLU A 24 -9.26 4.09 -0.66
CA GLU A 24 -10.36 3.48 0.10
C GLU A 24 -9.91 2.19 0.80
N LEU A 25 -10.31 2.05 2.08
CA LEU A 25 -9.99 0.90 2.92
C LEU A 25 -11.27 0.09 3.22
N SER A 26 -11.19 -1.22 2.99
CA SER A 26 -12.19 -2.19 3.44
C SER A 26 -11.58 -3.20 4.39
N ILE A 27 -12.34 -3.64 5.41
CA ILE A 27 -11.90 -4.69 6.34
C ILE A 27 -12.85 -5.87 6.24
N THR A 28 -12.32 -7.04 5.91
CA THR A 28 -13.07 -8.27 5.72
C THR A 28 -12.71 -9.34 6.76
N GLY A 29 -13.44 -10.44 6.71
CA GLY A 29 -13.30 -11.57 7.62
C GLY A 29 -13.71 -11.26 9.07
N ALA A 30 -13.53 -12.26 9.94
CA ALA A 30 -13.81 -12.15 11.37
C ALA A 30 -12.67 -11.46 12.13
N SER A 31 -12.26 -10.27 11.66
CA SER A 31 -11.21 -9.47 12.30
C SER A 31 -11.71 -8.91 13.65
N PRO A 32 -11.01 -9.16 14.78
CA PRO A 32 -11.36 -8.62 16.09
C PRO A 32 -11.52 -7.09 16.10
N ALA A 33 -12.37 -6.55 16.98
CA ALA A 33 -12.71 -5.12 16.97
C ALA A 33 -11.50 -4.19 17.20
N ASP A 34 -10.61 -4.58 18.10
CA ASP A 34 -9.35 -3.88 18.37
C ASP A 34 -8.40 -3.89 17.17
N LEU A 35 -8.31 -5.02 16.46
CA LEU A 35 -7.57 -5.11 15.19
C LEU A 35 -8.18 -4.18 14.13
N ARG A 36 -9.51 -4.10 14.02
CA ARG A 36 -10.18 -3.21 13.05
C ARG A 36 -9.81 -1.75 13.28
N VAL A 37 -9.83 -1.30 14.55
CA VAL A 37 -9.40 0.06 14.91
C VAL A 37 -7.93 0.28 14.54
N LEU A 38 -7.06 -0.69 14.86
CA LEU A 38 -5.63 -0.60 14.52
C LEU A 38 -5.39 -0.53 13.02
N ILE A 39 -6.15 -1.28 12.20
CA ILE A 39 -6.05 -1.25 10.74
C ILE A 39 -6.39 0.14 10.19
N VAL A 40 -7.50 0.73 10.63
CA VAL A 40 -7.92 2.08 10.19
C VAL A 40 -6.87 3.12 10.57
N ASP A 41 -6.45 3.16 11.84
CA ASP A 41 -5.40 4.06 12.36
C ASP A 41 -4.09 3.93 11.56
N THR A 42 -3.70 2.70 11.22
CA THR A 42 -2.47 2.46 10.47
C THR A 42 -2.58 2.91 9.01
N TRP A 43 -3.72 2.68 8.37
CA TRP A 43 -3.96 3.10 7.00
C TRP A 43 -4.00 4.63 6.87
N ASP A 44 -4.70 5.31 7.76
CA ASP A 44 -4.78 6.78 7.77
C ASP A 44 -3.37 7.38 7.89
N ARG A 45 -2.57 6.88 8.84
CA ARG A 45 -1.17 7.31 9.01
C ARG A 45 -0.31 7.02 7.78
N PHE A 46 -0.52 5.89 7.10
CA PHE A 46 0.18 5.57 5.86
C PHE A 46 -0.18 6.57 4.75
N VAL A 47 -1.47 6.81 4.52
CA VAL A 47 -1.98 7.75 3.51
C VAL A 47 -1.57 9.20 3.80
N GLU A 48 -1.43 9.57 5.08
CA GLU A 48 -0.88 10.85 5.53
C GLU A 48 0.61 11.01 5.24
N ALA A 49 1.40 9.95 5.35
CA ALA A 49 2.84 9.99 5.08
C ALA A 49 3.16 10.19 3.58
N PHE A 50 2.23 9.84 2.68
CA PHE A 50 2.43 9.91 1.22
C PHE A 50 1.35 10.75 0.51
N PRO A 51 1.21 12.05 0.83
CA PRO A 51 0.13 12.89 0.31
C PRO A 51 0.12 12.97 -1.23
N ALA A 52 1.28 12.96 -1.88
CA ALA A 52 1.37 13.01 -3.34
C ALA A 52 1.00 11.68 -4.02
N ARG A 53 0.90 10.59 -3.26
CA ARG A 53 0.56 9.24 -3.78
C ARG A 53 -0.90 8.87 -3.55
N ARG A 54 -1.66 9.66 -2.78
CA ARG A 54 -3.06 9.36 -2.45
C ARG A 54 -3.93 9.04 -3.68
N GLY A 55 -3.72 9.77 -4.78
CA GLY A 55 -4.49 9.61 -6.01
C GLY A 55 -4.26 8.29 -6.75
N CYS A 56 -3.12 7.62 -6.53
CA CYS A 56 -2.77 6.35 -7.20
C CYS A 56 -2.93 5.13 -6.30
N LEU A 57 -3.22 5.31 -5.01
CA LEU A 57 -3.58 4.20 -4.13
C LEU A 57 -4.95 3.69 -4.53
N ALA A 58 -5.01 2.48 -5.08
CA ALA A 58 -6.29 1.85 -5.36
C ALA A 58 -6.98 1.44 -4.04
N PRO A 59 -8.27 1.08 -4.06
CA PRO A 59 -8.90 0.48 -2.89
C PRO A 59 -8.15 -0.78 -2.43
N VAL A 60 -8.00 -0.93 -1.11
CA VAL A 60 -7.34 -2.07 -0.46
C VAL A 60 -8.29 -2.75 0.52
N THR A 61 -8.22 -4.08 0.57
CA THR A 61 -8.91 -4.88 1.57
C THR A 61 -7.92 -5.42 2.59
N VAL A 62 -8.29 -5.45 3.86
CA VAL A 62 -7.45 -5.98 4.95
C VAL A 62 -8.21 -7.04 5.74
N GLN A 63 -7.51 -8.10 6.16
CA GLN A 63 -8.04 -9.12 7.08
C GLN A 63 -6.98 -9.61 8.08
N GLY A 64 -7.43 -10.08 9.24
CA GLY A 64 -6.61 -10.87 10.16
C GLY A 64 -6.68 -12.37 9.85
N ALA A 65 -5.57 -13.09 10.02
CA ALA A 65 -5.50 -14.55 9.89
C ALA A 65 -4.82 -15.19 11.12
N TRP A 66 -5.42 -16.25 11.66
CA TRP A 66 -4.86 -16.99 12.79
C TRP A 66 -3.64 -17.84 12.45
N SER A 67 -3.51 -18.21 11.17
CA SER A 67 -2.37 -18.93 10.63
C SER A 67 -1.90 -18.25 9.36
N LEU A 68 -0.60 -17.98 9.29
CA LEU A 68 0.10 -17.41 8.15
C LEU A 68 1.59 -17.73 8.32
N ASP A 69 2.28 -18.09 7.23
CA ASP A 69 3.71 -18.44 7.30
C ASP A 69 4.57 -17.25 7.75
N GLY A 70 4.21 -16.04 7.30
CA GLY A 70 4.80 -14.77 7.70
C GLY A 70 3.99 -13.99 8.73
N ARG A 71 4.43 -12.76 8.99
CA ARG A 71 3.68 -11.78 9.83
C ARG A 71 2.59 -11.06 9.06
N GLY A 72 2.79 -10.91 7.74
CA GLY A 72 1.85 -10.34 6.80
C GLY A 72 2.01 -10.95 5.42
N SER A 73 1.07 -10.68 4.54
CA SER A 73 1.19 -10.90 3.10
C SER A 73 0.30 -9.96 2.30
N TYR A 74 0.72 -9.63 1.09
CA TYR A 74 -0.04 -8.87 0.12
C TYR A 74 -0.33 -9.70 -1.14
N ASP A 75 -1.60 -9.78 -1.53
CA ASP A 75 -2.05 -10.33 -2.81
C ASP A 75 -2.37 -9.18 -3.78
N PRO A 76 -1.58 -8.98 -4.86
CA PRO A 76 -1.79 -7.88 -5.80
C PRO A 76 -3.03 -8.06 -6.70
N VAL A 77 -3.47 -9.30 -6.94
CA VAL A 77 -4.65 -9.59 -7.77
C VAL A 77 -5.91 -9.19 -7.02
N ARG A 78 -5.97 -9.52 -5.73
CA ARG A 78 -7.13 -9.24 -4.87
C ARG A 78 -7.02 -7.90 -4.13
N ARG A 79 -5.86 -7.25 -4.16
CA ARG A 79 -5.51 -6.08 -3.33
C ARG A 79 -5.82 -6.33 -1.86
N LEU A 80 -5.38 -7.50 -1.40
CA LEU A 80 -5.68 -8.02 -0.07
C LEU A 80 -4.41 -8.04 0.76
N VAL A 81 -4.44 -7.30 1.87
CA VAL A 81 -3.46 -7.42 2.95
C VAL A 81 -4.00 -8.41 3.98
N THR A 82 -3.21 -9.43 4.28
CA THR A 82 -3.49 -10.36 5.39
C THR A 82 -2.43 -10.16 6.46
N VAL A 83 -2.84 -9.97 7.72
CA VAL A 83 -1.92 -9.86 8.86
C VAL A 83 -2.14 -11.01 9.84
N ARG A 84 -1.06 -11.61 10.34
CA ARG A 84 -1.13 -12.72 11.30
C ARG A 84 -1.55 -12.22 12.67
N ILE A 85 -2.53 -12.91 13.27
CA ILE A 85 -2.99 -12.71 14.65
C ILE A 85 -2.88 -14.00 15.49
N PRO A 86 -2.75 -13.89 16.82
CA PRO A 86 -2.56 -12.65 17.58
C PRO A 86 -1.17 -12.03 17.36
N GLY A 87 -1.06 -10.73 17.62
CA GLY A 87 0.19 -9.98 17.57
C GLY A 87 0.11 -8.75 18.48
N THR A 88 1.25 -8.20 18.88
CA THR A 88 1.26 -6.94 19.64
C THR A 88 0.93 -5.78 18.70
N ALA A 89 0.30 -4.72 19.22
CA ALA A 89 -0.04 -3.56 18.41
C ALA A 89 1.17 -2.95 17.66
N PRO A 90 2.36 -2.80 18.26
CA PRO A 90 3.58 -2.42 17.54
C PRO A 90 3.91 -3.29 16.33
N ASN A 91 3.83 -4.61 16.47
CA ASN A 91 4.18 -5.56 15.41
C ASN A 91 3.12 -5.58 14.31
N LEU A 92 1.84 -5.53 14.68
CA LEU A 92 0.73 -5.47 13.72
C LEU A 92 0.79 -4.20 12.87
N ARG A 93 1.08 -3.04 13.47
CA ARG A 93 1.27 -1.78 12.72
C ARG A 93 2.43 -1.89 11.74
N ALA A 94 3.56 -2.46 12.17
CA ALA A 94 4.72 -2.67 11.31
C ALA A 94 4.38 -3.57 10.11
N SER A 95 3.75 -4.71 10.35
CA SER A 95 3.31 -5.63 9.28
C SER A 95 2.32 -4.97 8.34
N LEU A 96 1.32 -4.25 8.86
CA LEU A 96 0.36 -3.53 8.00
C LEU A 96 1.03 -2.49 7.11
N VAL A 97 1.91 -1.65 7.67
CA VAL A 97 2.64 -0.65 6.87
C VAL A 97 3.53 -1.31 5.82
N HIS A 98 4.18 -2.41 6.18
CA HIS A 98 4.99 -3.20 5.24
C HIS A 98 4.13 -3.68 4.06
N GLU A 99 3.01 -4.34 4.31
CA GLU A 99 2.13 -4.82 3.23
C GLU A 99 1.46 -3.68 2.44
N PHE A 100 1.17 -2.54 3.09
CA PHE A 100 0.70 -1.34 2.39
C PHE A 100 1.76 -0.74 1.47
N ALA A 101 3.05 -0.88 1.79
CA ALA A 101 4.13 -0.48 0.90
C ALA A 101 4.06 -1.30 -0.40
N HIS A 102 3.92 -2.63 -0.31
CA HIS A 102 3.71 -3.46 -1.50
C HIS A 102 2.45 -3.06 -2.26
N HIS A 103 1.34 -2.79 -1.58
CA HIS A 103 0.14 -2.27 -2.23
C HIS A 103 0.45 -1.03 -3.08
N MET A 104 1.17 -0.06 -2.52
CA MET A 104 1.62 1.13 -3.26
C MET A 104 2.50 0.79 -4.46
N GLU A 105 3.42 -0.18 -4.35
CA GLU A 105 4.26 -0.61 -5.49
C GLU A 105 3.45 -1.16 -6.67
N PHE A 106 2.32 -1.81 -6.37
CA PHE A 106 1.45 -2.40 -7.40
C PHE A 106 0.40 -1.43 -7.93
N THR A 107 0.01 -0.39 -7.18
CA THR A 107 -1.05 0.54 -7.61
C THR A 107 -0.56 1.88 -8.11
N CYS A 108 0.61 2.35 -7.65
CA CYS A 108 1.17 3.65 -8.04
C CYS A 108 2.22 3.49 -9.15
N PRO A 109 1.93 3.91 -10.40
CA PRO A 109 2.90 3.80 -11.50
C PRO A 109 4.22 4.53 -11.22
N GLU A 110 4.16 5.69 -10.56
CA GLU A 110 5.33 6.53 -10.21
C GLU A 110 6.24 5.86 -9.17
N GLN A 111 5.83 4.74 -8.57
CA GLN A 111 6.75 3.95 -7.76
C GLN A 111 7.90 3.38 -8.60
N ARG A 112 7.69 3.15 -9.91
CA ARG A 112 8.77 2.69 -10.79
C ARG A 112 9.90 3.71 -10.90
N ASP A 113 9.58 4.99 -10.83
CA ASP A 113 10.54 6.09 -10.99
C ASP A 113 11.46 6.23 -9.75
N VAL A 114 11.01 5.77 -8.58
CA VAL A 114 11.85 5.81 -7.36
C VAL A 114 12.75 4.59 -7.20
N ARG A 115 12.60 3.53 -8.02
CA ARG A 115 13.37 2.28 -7.85
C ARG A 115 14.87 2.47 -7.97
N VAL A 116 15.35 3.03 -9.07
CA VAL A 116 16.79 3.26 -9.28
C VAL A 116 17.37 4.25 -8.26
N PRO A 117 16.73 5.41 -7.99
CA PRO A 117 17.14 6.29 -6.90
C PRO A 117 17.19 5.59 -5.53
N PHE A 118 16.22 4.71 -5.25
CA PHE A 118 16.18 3.94 -4.00
C PHE A 118 17.35 2.94 -3.92
N LEU A 119 17.60 2.17 -4.98
CA LEU A 119 18.76 1.26 -5.04
C LEU A 119 20.06 2.03 -4.74
N ALA A 120 20.25 3.19 -5.37
CA ALA A 120 21.42 4.04 -5.14
C ALA A 120 21.50 4.55 -3.68
N ALA A 121 20.39 5.02 -3.12
CA ALA A 121 20.32 5.52 -1.75
C ALA A 121 20.57 4.43 -0.70
N GLN A 122 20.12 3.21 -1.01
CA GLN A 122 20.20 2.02 -0.18
C GLN A 122 21.53 1.28 -0.32
N GLY A 123 22.40 1.70 -1.25
CA GLY A 123 23.69 1.07 -1.50
C GLY A 123 23.59 -0.28 -2.20
N LEU A 124 22.48 -0.53 -2.91
CA LEU A 124 22.25 -1.75 -3.68
C LEU A 124 22.76 -1.58 -5.12
N PRO A 125 23.11 -2.69 -5.81
CA PRO A 125 23.42 -2.63 -7.24
C PRO A 125 22.27 -2.01 -8.04
N LEU A 126 22.57 -1.05 -8.92
CA LEU A 126 21.53 -0.38 -9.73
C LEU A 126 20.85 -1.33 -10.73
N SER A 127 21.50 -2.46 -11.04
CA SER A 127 20.96 -3.53 -11.88
C SER A 127 20.22 -4.61 -11.08
N ALA A 128 20.01 -4.42 -9.78
CA ALA A 128 19.29 -5.41 -8.97
C ALA A 128 17.84 -5.54 -9.46
N THR A 129 17.39 -6.78 -9.67
CA THR A 129 15.99 -7.06 -9.98
C THR A 129 15.12 -6.68 -8.79
N TRP A 130 14.10 -5.88 -9.02
CA TRP A 130 13.32 -5.27 -7.94
C TRP A 130 12.64 -6.28 -6.99
N PHE A 131 12.13 -7.38 -7.54
CA PHE A 131 11.38 -8.41 -6.81
C PHE A 131 12.20 -9.67 -6.53
N GLU A 132 13.52 -9.64 -6.76
CA GLU A 132 14.37 -10.82 -6.55
C GLU A 132 15.55 -10.48 -5.64
N GLY A 133 15.94 -11.45 -4.82
CA GLY A 133 17.10 -11.39 -3.94
C GLY A 133 17.51 -12.80 -3.53
N ARG A 134 18.70 -12.95 -2.96
CA ARG A 134 19.16 -14.26 -2.45
C ARG A 134 18.38 -14.71 -1.21
N SER A 135 17.87 -13.73 -0.47
CA SER A 135 16.98 -13.88 0.67
C SER A 135 16.01 -12.71 0.71
N TRP A 136 14.97 -12.84 1.54
CA TRP A 136 13.99 -11.78 1.77
C TRP A 136 14.66 -10.44 2.14
N GLU A 137 15.61 -10.45 3.08
CA GLU A 137 16.32 -9.25 3.55
C GLU A 137 17.14 -8.55 2.46
N THR A 138 17.49 -9.27 1.40
CA THR A 138 18.30 -8.75 0.28
C THR A 138 17.47 -8.35 -0.94
N THR A 139 16.17 -8.59 -0.91
CA THR A 139 15.27 -8.27 -2.03
C THR A 139 14.94 -6.77 -2.00
N PRO A 140 15.15 -6.02 -3.11
CA PRO A 140 14.95 -4.56 -3.10
C PRO A 140 13.54 -4.11 -2.69
N SER A 141 12.50 -4.78 -3.17
CA SER A 141 11.10 -4.52 -2.81
C SER A 141 10.85 -4.67 -1.31
N GLU A 142 11.49 -5.65 -0.65
CA GLU A 142 11.38 -5.87 0.80
C GLU A 142 12.12 -4.78 1.59
N GLN A 143 13.30 -4.37 1.13
CA GLN A 143 14.01 -3.24 1.74
C GLN A 143 13.25 -1.93 1.55
N PHE A 144 12.59 -1.74 0.41
CA PHE A 144 11.69 -0.61 0.17
C PHE A 144 10.53 -0.62 1.18
N ALA A 145 9.85 -1.76 1.35
CA ALA A 145 8.76 -1.90 2.31
C ALA A 145 9.21 -1.60 3.74
N GLU A 146 10.36 -2.12 4.16
CA GLU A 146 10.94 -1.81 5.48
C GLU A 146 11.35 -0.33 5.62
N ALA A 147 11.85 0.30 4.57
CA ALA A 147 12.14 1.73 4.58
C ALA A 147 10.86 2.56 4.73
N ILE A 148 9.76 2.17 4.07
CA ILE A 148 8.44 2.79 4.23
C ILE A 148 7.94 2.63 5.67
N VAL A 149 8.17 1.49 6.32
CA VAL A 149 7.86 1.34 7.75
C VAL A 149 8.59 2.39 8.60
N GLN A 150 9.86 2.66 8.32
CA GLN A 150 10.59 3.73 9.02
C GLN A 150 10.05 5.13 8.70
N VAL A 151 9.61 5.38 7.47
CA VAL A 151 8.98 6.65 7.09
C VAL A 151 7.72 6.89 7.92
N VAL A 152 6.82 5.90 8.00
CA VAL A 152 5.50 6.03 8.62
C VAL A 152 5.60 5.96 10.14
N LEU A 153 6.32 4.97 10.68
CA LEU A 153 6.34 4.67 12.12
C LEU A 153 7.53 5.29 12.87
N GLY A 154 8.54 5.79 12.15
CA GLY A 154 9.73 6.41 12.75
C GLY A 154 10.72 5.43 13.39
N ARG A 155 10.55 4.11 13.19
CA ARG A 155 11.41 3.07 13.74
C ARG A 155 11.54 1.87 12.79
N PRO A 156 12.65 1.12 12.83
CA PRO A 156 12.77 -0.13 12.08
C PRO A 156 11.75 -1.18 12.54
N ALA A 157 11.24 -1.99 11.61
CA ALA A 157 10.36 -3.12 11.91
C ALA A 157 11.09 -4.46 11.98
N HIS A 158 12.15 -4.63 11.19
CA HIS A 158 13.05 -5.78 11.24
C HIS A 158 14.50 -5.35 11.42
N GLN A 159 15.17 -5.90 12.44
CA GLN A 159 16.60 -5.63 12.70
C GLN A 159 17.54 -6.27 11.66
N ALA A 160 17.05 -7.29 10.94
CA ALA A 160 17.83 -7.98 9.92
C ALA A 160 17.96 -7.19 8.61
N VAL A 161 17.11 -6.17 8.41
CA VAL A 161 17.15 -5.32 7.22
C VAL A 161 17.80 -3.98 7.56
N LEU A 162 19.01 -3.78 7.06
CA LEU A 162 19.72 -2.52 7.22
C LEU A 162 19.14 -1.48 6.27
N ILE A 163 18.38 -0.52 6.77
CA ILE A 163 17.88 0.62 5.98
C ILE A 163 18.80 1.81 6.15
N HIS A 164 19.29 2.35 5.03
CA HIS A 164 20.15 3.53 5.03
C HIS A 164 19.31 4.80 5.24
N PRO A 165 19.78 5.77 6.06
CA PRO A 165 19.04 7.03 6.30
C PRO A 165 18.69 7.78 5.01
N ARG A 166 19.60 7.75 4.02
CA ARG A 166 19.38 8.38 2.71
C ARG A 166 18.17 7.81 1.98
N SER A 167 17.88 6.52 2.14
CA SER A 167 16.70 5.87 1.56
C SER A 167 15.42 6.39 2.21
N VAL A 168 15.42 6.56 3.53
CA VAL A 168 14.27 7.12 4.27
C VAL A 168 14.03 8.58 3.87
N GLU A 169 15.08 9.38 3.73
CA GLU A 169 14.99 10.77 3.26
C GLU A 169 14.44 10.88 1.84
N LEU A 170 14.94 10.04 0.93
CA LEU A 170 14.44 9.94 -0.45
C LEU A 170 12.94 9.62 -0.47
N LEU A 171 12.51 8.60 0.27
CA LEU A 171 11.11 8.16 0.27
C LEU A 171 10.18 9.20 0.92
N ARG A 172 10.65 9.95 1.93
CA ARG A 172 9.92 11.10 2.48
C ARG A 172 9.73 12.20 1.44
N ALA A 173 10.79 12.55 0.70
CA ALA A 173 10.72 13.56 -0.36
C ALA A 173 9.80 13.11 -1.50
N TRP A 174 9.93 11.86 -1.94
CA TRP A 174 9.07 11.27 -2.97
C TRP A 174 7.60 11.22 -2.55
N GLY A 175 7.31 10.84 -1.30
CA GLY A 175 5.96 10.79 -0.75
C GLY A 175 5.25 12.16 -0.72
N ARG A 176 6.01 13.24 -0.56
CA ARG A 176 5.50 14.62 -0.65
C ARG A 176 5.43 15.18 -2.07
N GLY A 177 6.02 14.50 -3.05
CA GLY A 177 6.11 14.98 -4.43
C GLY A 177 7.28 15.92 -4.69
N ASP A 178 8.26 15.97 -3.78
CA ASP A 178 9.42 16.87 -3.88
C ASP A 178 10.48 16.35 -4.87
N VAL A 179 10.45 15.06 -5.19
CA VAL A 179 11.33 14.43 -6.18
C VAL A 179 10.73 14.68 -7.56
N ARG A 180 11.33 15.60 -8.33
CA ARG A 180 10.95 15.85 -9.72
C ARG A 180 11.38 14.67 -10.59
N HIS A 181 10.48 14.18 -11.43
CA HIS A 181 10.80 13.26 -12.50
C HIS A 181 11.83 13.95 -13.42
N GLY A 182 12.97 13.30 -13.67
CA GLY A 182 13.90 13.77 -14.70
C GLY A 182 13.16 13.80 -16.03
N SER A 183 13.13 14.97 -16.66
CA SER A 183 12.61 15.22 -18.00
C SER A 183 13.25 14.34 -19.07
#